data_AF-A0A967F484-F1
#
_entry.id   AF-A0A967F484-F1
#
_cell.length_a   1.000
_cell.length_b   1.000
_cell.length_c   1.000
_cell.angle_alpha   90.00
_cell.angle_beta   90.00
_cell.angle_gamma   90.00
#
_symmetry.space_group_name_H-M   'P 1'
#
loop_
_entity.id
_entity.type
_entity.pdbx_description
1 polymer ?
#
loop_
_entity_poly.entity_id
_entity_poly.type
_entity_poly.pdbx_seq_one_letter_code
_entity_poly.pdbx_strand_id
1 'polypeptide(L)'
;ARGKAIVNLLALQPGDSVAAQLVVKDFAAEKYVVMATRNGIIKRTALSAFSRPRPAGIIALGIDEGDSLLSVHLADAQEDVFL
;
A
#
# COMPACT_ATOMS: atom_id res chain seq x y z
N ALA A 1 -28.25 8.59 -2.16
CA ALA A 1 -27.28 8.95 -3.22
C ALA A 1 -26.11 7.95 -3.19
N ARG A 2 -25.52 7.57 -4.34
CA ARG A 2 -24.54 6.45 -4.45
C ARG A 2 -23.06 6.81 -4.20
N GLY A 3 -22.74 8.05 -3.82
CA GLY A 3 -21.36 8.49 -3.61
C GLY A 3 -20.59 8.74 -4.92
N LYS A 4 -19.27 8.94 -4.82
CA LYS A 4 -18.34 9.10 -5.97
C LYS A 4 -17.47 7.86 -6.11
N ALA A 5 -17.12 7.51 -7.35
CA ALA A 5 -16.18 6.42 -7.62
C ALA A 5 -14.76 6.79 -7.13
N ILE A 6 -14.11 5.89 -6.41
CA ILE A 6 -12.77 6.12 -5.83
C ILE A 6 -11.70 6.37 -6.91
N VAL A 7 -11.83 5.73 -8.07
CA VAL A 7 -10.94 5.92 -9.22
C VAL A 7 -10.94 7.35 -9.74
N ASN A 8 -12.02 8.12 -9.53
CA ASN A 8 -12.09 9.53 -9.92
C ASN A 8 -11.39 10.46 -8.92
N LEU A 9 -10.96 9.93 -7.77
CA LEU A 9 -10.27 10.66 -6.71
C LEU A 9 -8.77 10.35 -6.66
N LEU A 10 -8.33 9.35 -7.43
CA LEU A 10 -6.95 8.86 -7.47
C LEU A 10 -6.38 9.06 -8.87
N ALA A 11 -5.11 9.47 -8.96
CA ALA A 11 -4.39 9.60 -10.22
C ALA A 11 -3.85 8.24 -10.70
N LEU A 12 -4.75 7.30 -11.03
CA LEU A 12 -4.38 5.96 -11.50
C LEU A 12 -3.98 5.98 -12.98
N GLN A 13 -2.97 5.19 -13.35
CA GLN A 13 -2.63 4.98 -14.76
C GLN A 13 -3.60 3.95 -15.38
N PRO A 14 -3.79 3.96 -16.71
CA PRO A 14 -4.58 2.95 -17.39
C PRO A 14 -4.05 1.54 -17.08
N GLY A 15 -4.92 0.65 -16.58
CA GLY A 15 -4.57 -0.72 -16.19
C GLY A 15 -4.25 -0.88 -14.71
N ASP A 16 -3.99 0.21 -13.97
CA ASP A 16 -3.82 0.15 -12.53
C ASP A 16 -5.17 -0.08 -11.82
N SER A 17 -5.08 -0.82 -10.71
CA SER A 17 -6.21 -1.02 -9.80
C SER A 17 -5.75 -0.85 -8.36
N VAL A 18 -6.71 -0.57 -7.48
CA VAL A 18 -6.44 -0.46 -6.04
C VAL A 18 -6.22 -1.87 -5.48
N ALA A 19 -4.99 -2.19 -5.08
CA ALA A 19 -4.65 -3.47 -4.47
C ALA A 19 -5.15 -3.60 -3.02
N ALA A 20 -5.07 -2.51 -2.25
CA ALA A 20 -5.46 -2.50 -0.85
C ALA A 20 -5.82 -1.10 -0.36
N GLN A 21 -6.64 -1.03 0.67
CA GLN A 21 -6.92 0.18 1.44
C GLN A 21 -6.61 -0.09 2.91
N LEU A 22 -5.73 0.73 3.49
CA LEU A 22 -5.39 0.67 4.92
C LEU A 22 -5.94 1.90 5.62
N VAL A 23 -6.73 1.68 6.66
CA VAL A 23 -7.25 2.77 7.51
C VAL A 23 -6.30 2.94 8.68
N VAL A 24 -5.70 4.13 8.79
CA VAL A 24 -4.78 4.49 9.88
C VAL A 24 -5.31 5.71 10.63
N LYS A 25 -5.20 5.72 11.96
CA LYS A 25 -5.59 6.87 12.80
C LYS A 25 -4.46 7.88 12.90
N ASP A 26 -3.22 7.38 12.94
CA ASP A 26 -1.99 8.14 13.02
C ASP A 26 -0.89 7.40 12.24
N PHE A 27 0.29 8.01 12.16
CA PHE A 27 1.47 7.42 11.51
C PHE A 27 2.52 7.02 12.56
N ALA A 28 2.12 6.22 13.55
CA ALA A 28 3.00 5.73 14.61
C ALA A 28 4.27 5.06 14.07
N ALA A 29 5.41 5.32 14.72
CA ALA A 29 6.71 4.78 14.33
C ALA A 29 6.82 3.25 14.54
N GLU A 30 6.03 2.69 15.48
CA GLU A 30 6.01 1.27 15.84
C GLU A 30 5.19 0.40 14.88
N LYS A 31 4.56 1.01 13.86
CA LYS A 31 3.75 0.30 12.86
C LYS A 31 4.43 0.31 11.51
N TYR A 32 4.16 -0.72 10.73
CA TYR A 32 4.74 -0.98 9.43
C TYR A 32 3.65 -1.26 8.40
N VAL A 33 3.93 -0.89 7.16
CA VAL A 33 3.20 -1.35 5.98
C VAL A 33 3.99 -2.52 5.40
N VAL A 34 3.39 -3.70 5.43
CA VAL A 34 3.92 -4.93 4.82
C VAL A 34 3.22 -5.13 3.49
N MET A 35 4.00 -5.27 2.43
CA MET A 35 3.55 -5.45 1.05
C MET A 35 4.06 -6.78 0.53
N ALA A 36 3.22 -7.54 -0.17
CA ALA A 36 3.61 -8.75 -0.87
C ALA A 36 3.18 -8.70 -2.34
N THR A 37 4.08 -9.09 -3.24
CA THR A 37 3.81 -9.15 -4.67
C THR A 37 3.38 -10.57 -5.10
N ARG A 38 2.86 -10.67 -6.32
CA ARG A 38 2.46 -11.95 -6.93
C ARG A 38 3.65 -12.92 -7.04
N ASN A 39 4.86 -12.41 -7.27
CA ASN A 39 6.07 -13.23 -7.36
C ASN A 39 6.71 -13.53 -5.98
N GLY A 40 6.05 -13.16 -4.88
CA GLY A 40 6.52 -13.49 -3.53
C GLY A 40 7.55 -12.51 -2.96
N ILE A 41 7.75 -11.33 -3.58
CA ILE A 41 8.60 -10.30 -3.01
C ILE A 41 7.86 -9.61 -1.86
N ILE A 42 8.48 -9.62 -0.68
CA ILE A 42 7.96 -8.92 0.50
C ILE A 42 8.78 -7.66 0.76
N LYS A 43 8.07 -6.55 1.01
CA LYS A 43 8.67 -5.30 1.50
C LYS A 43 7.96 -4.83 2.77
N ARG A 44 8.74 -4.53 3.81
CA ARG A 44 8.28 -3.89 5.04
C ARG A 44 8.82 -2.47 5.12
N THR A 45 7.93 -1.50 5.28
CA THR A 45 8.29 -0.07 5.40
C THR A 45 7.63 0.52 6.64
N ALA A 46 8.33 1.34 7.40
CA ALA A 46 7.73 2.04 8.55
C ALA A 46 6.52 2.89 8.10
N LEU A 47 5.42 2.86 8.86
CA LEU A 47 4.21 3.61 8.54
C LEU A 47 4.48 5.11 8.50
N SER A 48 5.39 5.60 9.33
CA SER A 48 5.85 7.00 9.35
C SER A 48 6.35 7.52 7.99
N ALA A 49 6.85 6.65 7.11
CA ALA A 49 7.27 7.00 5.75
C ALA A 49 6.09 7.46 4.86
N PHE A 50 4.86 7.12 5.23
CA PHE A 50 3.63 7.48 4.50
C PHE A 50 2.93 8.71 5.08
N SER A 51 3.50 9.37 6.10
CA SER A 51 2.87 10.48 6.84
C SER A 51 2.65 11.77 6.04
N ARG A 52 3.29 11.89 4.86
CA ARG A 52 3.24 13.09 4.00
C ARG A 52 2.92 12.70 2.55
N PRO A 53 1.70 12.21 2.25
CA PRO A 53 1.32 11.86 0.89
C PRO A 53 1.19 13.12 0.02
N ARG A 54 1.50 12.99 -1.26
CA ARG A 54 1.29 14.04 -2.27
C ARG A 54 0.04 13.69 -3.08
N PRO A 55 -0.64 14.66 -3.72
CA PRO A 55 -1.78 14.37 -4.61
C PRO A 55 -1.44 13.38 -5.74
N ALA A 56 -0.20 13.43 -6.24
CA ALA A 56 0.32 12.49 -7.25
C ALA A 56 0.76 11.13 -6.67
N GLY A 57 0.63 10.92 -5.35
CA GLY A 57 1.13 9.74 -4.66
C GLY A 57 2.63 9.76 -4.34
N ILE A 58 3.07 8.65 -3.74
CA ILE A 58 4.47 8.34 -3.43
C ILE A 58 4.77 6.90 -3.86
N ILE A 59 6.03 6.61 -4.18
CA ILE A 59 6.45 5.26 -4.55
C ILE A 59 6.58 4.42 -3.28
N ALA A 60 5.71 3.42 -3.12
CA ALA A 60 5.72 2.51 -1.96
C ALA A 60 6.70 1.34 -2.16
N LEU A 61 6.80 0.81 -3.38
CA LEU A 61 7.57 -0.37 -3.77
C LEU A 61 7.93 -0.25 -5.26
N GLY A 62 9.10 -0.75 -5.66
CA GLY A 62 9.41 -0.99 -7.07
C GLY A 62 8.88 -2.37 -7.47
N ILE A 63 8.23 -2.46 -8.64
CA ILE A 63 7.64 -3.69 -9.16
C ILE A 63 8.40 -4.08 -10.42
N ASP A 64 8.86 -5.33 -10.47
CA ASP A 64 9.55 -5.89 -11.64
C ASP A 64 8.57 -6.15 -12.79
N GLU A 65 9.09 -6.26 -14.01
CA GLU A 65 8.27 -6.54 -15.18
C GLU A 65 7.53 -7.89 -15.03
N GLY A 66 6.21 -7.86 -15.22
CA GLY A 66 5.34 -9.02 -15.05
C GLY A 66 4.93 -9.34 -13.61
N ASP A 67 5.40 -8.57 -12.63
CA ASP A 67 4.94 -8.67 -11.24
C ASP A 67 3.81 -7.66 -10.94
N SER A 68 3.11 -7.86 -9.82
CA SER A 68 2.03 -6.99 -9.38
C SER A 68 1.92 -7.04 -7.85
N LEU A 69 1.60 -5.91 -7.23
CA LEU A 69 1.28 -5.87 -5.80
C LEU A 69 -0.01 -6.66 -5.53
N LEU A 70 0.08 -7.67 -4.66
CA LEU A 70 -1.03 -8.58 -4.38
C LEU A 70 -1.75 -8.24 -3.08
N SER A 71 -0.99 -7.99 -2.00
CA SER A 71 -1.56 -7.69 -0.69
C SER A 71 -0.75 -6.65 0.08
N VAL A 72 -1.44 -5.92 0.94
CA VAL A 72 -0.84 -4.93 1.83
C VAL A 72 -1.52 -4.99 3.19
N HIS A 73 -0.75 -5.07 4.26
CA HIS A 73 -1.24 -5.13 5.63
C HIS A 73 -0.47 -4.18 6.54
N LEU A 74 -1.13 -3.71 7.60
CA LEU A 74 -0.43 -3.10 8.73
C LEU A 74 0.11 -4.22 9.60
N ALA A 75 1.34 -4.05 10.07
CA ALA A 75 1.92 -4.93 11.06
C ALA A 75 2.68 -4.14 12.13
N ASP A 76 2.92 -4.73 13.29
CA ASP A 76 3.99 -4.31 14.21
C ASP A 76 5.21 -5.26 14.14
N ALA A 77 6.13 -5.09 15.08
CA ALA A 77 7.39 -5.82 15.08
C ALA A 77 7.27 -7.29 15.51
N GLN A 78 6.14 -7.71 16.12
CA GLN A 78 5.99 -9.05 16.71
C GLN A 78 5.02 -9.95 15.93
N GLU A 79 4.39 -9.44 14.89
CA GLU A 79 3.44 -10.21 14.08
C GLU A 79 4.15 -11.05 13.01
N ASP A 80 3.66 -12.29 12.84
CA ASP A 80 4.10 -13.20 11.79
C ASP A 80 3.40 -12.90 10.46
N VAL A 81 4.10 -13.14 9.35
CA VAL A 81 3.57 -13.00 7.99
C VAL A 81 3.49 -14.37 7.34
N PHE A 82 2.31 -14.72 6.82
CA PHE A 82 2.06 -15.93 6.05
C PHE A 82 1.72 -15.56 4.61
N LEU A 83 2.22 -16.35 3.65
CA LEU A 83 2.01 -16.17 2.21
C LEU A 83 1.30 -17.38 1.61
#